data_AF-A0A1N6YNP9-F1
#
_entry.id   AF-A0A1N6YNP9-F1
#
_cell.length_a   1.000
_cell.length_b   1.000
_cell.length_c   1.000
_cell.angle_alpha   90.00
_cell.angle_beta   90.00
_cell.angle_gamma   90.00
#
_symmetry.space_group_name_H-M   'P 1'
#
loop_
_entity.id
_entity.type
_entity.pdbx_description
1 polymer ?
#
loop_
_entity_poly.entity_id
_entity_poly.type
_entity_poly.pdbx_seq_one_letter_code
_entity_poly.pdbx_strand_id
1 'polypeptide(L)'
;MSINRKFFFDHVRQALYPGGMKQSVVAGHEAILDVWEEDMTGKDDRWLAYMLATAYFETGGKLAPVEENLNYSVQGMLKTFKGRISPELAKQIVGHPQQIANHAYANMIGNGNAASGDGWRFRGRGLLQITGRANYRTFGIEDTPDVALDLKMAMTMLFKGMTEGLFTGKKLDRYFNAKTEAWSGARAIINPTDKPDIVANHAKAYYAALSYTV
;
A
#
# COMPACT_ATOMS: atom_id res chain seq x y z
N MET A 1 10.10 23.71 -3.69
CA MET A 1 10.11 23.72 -5.17
C MET A 1 8.85 23.03 -5.65
N SER A 2 8.24 23.47 -6.75
CA SER A 2 7.04 22.80 -7.29
C SER A 2 7.40 21.90 -8.47
N ILE A 3 6.79 20.72 -8.50
CA ILE A 3 6.92 19.70 -9.53
C ILE A 3 6.16 20.17 -10.77
N ASN A 4 6.81 20.11 -11.92
CA ASN A 4 6.18 20.34 -13.21
C ASN A 4 5.17 19.22 -13.52
N ARG A 5 3.89 19.44 -13.14
CA ARG A 5 2.79 18.47 -13.29
C ARG A 5 2.62 18.02 -14.74
N LYS A 6 2.79 18.91 -15.71
CA LYS A 6 2.70 18.55 -17.14
C LYS A 6 3.79 17.55 -17.51
N PHE A 7 5.05 17.87 -17.21
CA PHE A 7 6.17 16.98 -17.46
C PHE A 7 5.96 15.63 -16.77
N PHE A 8 5.57 15.64 -15.50
CA PHE A 8 5.31 14.44 -14.72
C PHE A 8 4.27 13.52 -15.40
N PHE A 9 3.09 14.05 -15.71
CA PHE A 9 2.03 13.24 -16.29
C PHE A 9 2.32 12.78 -17.72
N ASP A 10 3.04 13.57 -18.52
CA ASP A 10 3.46 13.15 -19.86
C ASP A 10 4.36 11.91 -19.79
N HIS A 11 5.33 11.90 -18.87
CA HIS A 11 6.26 10.77 -18.69
C HIS A 11 5.61 9.56 -18.04
N VAL A 12 4.80 9.76 -16.99
CA VAL A 12 4.12 8.65 -16.30
C VAL A 12 3.13 7.94 -17.23
N ARG A 13 2.40 8.67 -18.07
CA ARG A 13 1.50 8.06 -19.07
C ARG A 13 2.25 7.15 -20.03
N GLN A 14 3.39 7.60 -20.54
CA GLN A 14 4.20 6.79 -21.46
C GLN A 14 4.79 5.55 -20.78
N ALA A 15 5.32 5.70 -19.57
CA ALA A 15 6.09 4.64 -18.90
C ALA A 15 5.20 3.60 -18.19
N LEU A 16 4.11 4.03 -17.55
CA LEU A 16 3.33 3.18 -16.64
C LEU A 16 1.89 2.96 -17.09
N TYR A 17 1.35 3.82 -17.95
CA TYR A 17 -0.04 3.75 -18.43
C TYR A 17 -0.16 3.80 -19.95
N PRO A 18 0.50 2.88 -20.70
CA PRO A 18 0.47 2.89 -22.16
C PRO A 18 -0.93 2.69 -22.74
N GLY A 19 -1.86 2.08 -21.98
CA GLY A 19 -3.27 1.93 -22.33
C GLY A 19 -4.16 3.13 -21.97
N GLY A 20 -3.57 4.23 -21.49
CA GLY A 20 -4.28 5.42 -21.04
C GLY A 20 -4.46 5.50 -19.53
N MET A 21 -4.66 6.73 -19.05
CA MET A 21 -4.78 7.05 -17.62
C MET A 21 -6.16 7.67 -17.36
N LYS A 22 -6.96 7.03 -16.49
CA LYS A 22 -8.27 7.55 -16.07
C LYS A 22 -8.11 8.77 -15.17
N GLN A 23 -9.12 9.65 -15.15
CA GLN A 23 -9.10 10.82 -14.26
C GLN A 23 -8.96 10.46 -12.78
N SER A 24 -9.54 9.34 -12.34
CA SER A 24 -9.36 8.86 -10.96
C SER A 24 -7.90 8.51 -10.63
N VAL A 25 -7.15 8.03 -11.61
CA VAL A 25 -5.71 7.73 -11.46
C VAL A 25 -4.91 9.03 -11.42
N VAL A 26 -5.26 10.02 -12.25
CA VAL A 26 -4.66 11.37 -12.19
C VAL A 26 -4.85 11.95 -10.79
N ALA A 27 -6.07 11.95 -10.27
CA ALA A 27 -6.39 12.46 -8.94
C ALA A 27 -5.60 11.74 -7.82
N GLY A 28 -5.41 10.42 -7.93
CA GLY A 28 -4.59 9.66 -6.98
C GLY A 28 -3.11 10.06 -7.00
N HIS A 29 -2.56 10.38 -8.18
CA HIS A 29 -1.20 10.94 -8.26
C HIS A 29 -1.15 12.35 -7.69
N GLU A 30 -2.08 13.22 -8.07
CA GLU A 30 -2.16 14.60 -7.58
C GLU A 30 -2.18 14.62 -6.05
N ALA A 31 -3.00 13.80 -5.41
CA ALA A 31 -3.07 13.72 -3.95
C ALA A 31 -1.72 13.38 -3.29
N ILE A 32 -0.91 12.49 -3.88
CA ILE A 32 0.43 12.16 -3.35
C ILE A 32 1.39 13.32 -3.59
N LEU A 33 1.36 13.90 -4.79
CA LEU A 33 2.25 15.00 -5.15
C LEU A 33 1.95 16.27 -4.33
N ASP A 34 0.68 16.54 -4.03
CA ASP A 34 0.24 17.67 -3.23
C ASP A 34 0.76 17.56 -1.79
N VAL A 35 0.63 16.37 -1.16
CA VAL A 35 1.21 16.11 0.17
C VAL A 35 2.73 16.27 0.15
N TRP A 36 3.40 15.84 -0.92
CA TRP A 36 4.85 16.02 -1.03
C TRP A 36 5.25 17.49 -1.11
N GLU A 37 4.54 18.28 -1.90
CA GLU A 37 4.81 19.71 -2.07
C GLU A 37 4.48 20.53 -0.82
N GLU A 38 3.50 20.10 -0.03
CA GLU A 38 3.14 20.74 1.22
C GLU A 38 4.16 20.42 2.33
N ASP A 39 4.47 19.13 2.52
CA ASP A 39 5.15 18.68 3.75
C ASP A 39 6.62 18.27 3.54
N MET A 40 7.05 18.00 2.30
CA MET A 40 8.26 17.19 2.05
C MET A 40 9.25 17.77 1.02
N THR A 41 9.06 18.99 0.52
CA THR A 41 9.87 19.57 -0.58
C THR A 41 11.38 19.68 -0.35
N GLY A 42 11.87 19.54 0.88
CA GLY A 42 13.30 19.50 1.21
C GLY A 42 13.88 18.09 1.35
N LYS A 43 13.07 17.05 1.11
CA LYS A 43 13.50 15.65 1.18
C LYS A 43 14.01 15.16 -0.17
N ASP A 44 14.65 14.01 -0.14
CA ASP A 44 15.22 13.35 -1.31
C ASP A 44 14.11 12.85 -2.24
N ASP A 45 14.07 13.33 -3.48
CA ASP A 45 13.02 13.02 -4.47
C ASP A 45 12.86 11.52 -4.74
N ARG A 46 13.89 10.71 -4.48
CA ARG A 46 13.80 9.25 -4.58
C ARG A 46 12.77 8.68 -3.58
N TRP A 47 12.49 9.39 -2.49
CA TRP A 47 11.47 9.03 -1.52
C TRP A 47 10.08 9.15 -2.13
N LEU A 48 9.76 10.28 -2.78
CA LEU A 48 8.50 10.49 -3.48
C LEU A 48 8.30 9.42 -4.56
N ALA A 49 9.33 9.22 -5.38
CA ALA A 49 9.30 8.23 -6.44
C ALA A 49 9.00 6.81 -5.91
N TYR A 50 9.59 6.46 -4.76
CA TYR A 50 9.36 5.16 -4.13
C TYR A 50 7.97 5.03 -3.49
N MET A 51 7.44 6.10 -2.89
CA MET A 51 6.07 6.15 -2.37
C MET A 51 5.04 5.97 -3.49
N LEU A 52 5.20 6.69 -4.61
CA LEU A 52 4.35 6.57 -5.81
C LEU A 52 4.40 5.15 -6.38
N ALA A 53 5.59 4.56 -6.50
CA ALA A 53 5.75 3.19 -6.96
C ALA A 53 5.08 2.17 -6.05
N THR A 54 5.18 2.36 -4.75
CA THR A 54 4.53 1.50 -3.76
C THR A 54 3.01 1.60 -3.90
N ALA A 55 2.45 2.81 -3.88
CA ALA A 55 1.01 3.01 -4.05
C ALA A 55 0.50 2.47 -5.39
N TYR A 56 1.25 2.66 -6.47
CA TYR A 56 0.96 2.09 -7.79
C TYR A 56 0.90 0.56 -7.73
N PHE A 57 1.94 -0.08 -7.18
CA PHE A 57 2.05 -1.53 -7.16
C PHE A 57 0.96 -2.17 -6.29
N GLU A 58 0.75 -1.66 -5.08
CA GLU A 58 -0.22 -2.23 -4.12
C GLU A 58 -1.67 -2.10 -4.60
N THR A 59 -1.98 -1.09 -5.42
CA THR A 59 -3.33 -0.83 -5.92
C THR A 59 -3.59 -1.33 -7.35
N GLY A 60 -2.58 -1.94 -7.99
CA GLY A 60 -2.66 -2.32 -9.40
C GLY A 60 -2.83 -1.10 -10.32
N GLY A 61 -2.16 0.00 -10.01
CA GLY A 61 -2.14 1.24 -10.78
C GLY A 61 -3.34 2.16 -10.58
N LYS A 62 -4.19 1.92 -9.59
CA LYS A 62 -5.37 2.75 -9.33
C LYS A 62 -5.08 3.97 -8.47
N LEU A 63 -4.10 3.87 -7.57
CA LEU A 63 -3.74 4.86 -6.55
C LEU A 63 -4.96 5.33 -5.74
N ALA A 64 -5.83 4.38 -5.41
CA ALA A 64 -7.03 4.62 -4.62
C ALA A 64 -7.08 3.63 -3.43
N PRO A 65 -7.49 4.09 -2.23
CA PRO A 65 -7.75 3.19 -1.12
C PRO A 65 -8.82 2.16 -1.50
N VAL A 66 -8.58 0.89 -1.16
CA VAL A 66 -9.54 -0.19 -1.37
C VAL A 66 -9.64 -1.05 -0.12
N GLU A 67 -10.76 -1.74 0.04
CA GLU A 67 -10.90 -2.81 1.03
C GLU A 67 -10.94 -4.18 0.35
N GLU A 68 -10.45 -5.20 1.04
CA GLU A 68 -10.66 -6.56 0.61
C GLU A 68 -12.11 -7.01 0.86
N ASN A 69 -12.71 -7.67 -0.13
CA ASN A 69 -14.09 -8.18 -0.05
C ASN A 69 -14.18 -9.63 0.47
N LEU A 70 -13.05 -10.34 0.49
CA LEU A 70 -12.92 -11.76 0.84
C LEU A 70 -13.95 -12.71 0.22
N ASN A 71 -14.35 -12.45 -1.03
CA ASN A 71 -15.20 -13.37 -1.77
C ASN A 71 -14.35 -14.44 -2.48
N TYR A 72 -14.12 -15.58 -1.81
CA TYR A 72 -13.33 -16.68 -2.35
C TYR A 72 -14.17 -17.93 -2.59
N SER A 73 -13.88 -18.63 -3.69
CA SER A 73 -14.29 -20.03 -3.85
C SER A 73 -13.53 -20.94 -2.89
N VAL A 74 -14.01 -22.17 -2.69
CA VAL A 74 -13.30 -23.19 -1.88
C VAL A 74 -11.84 -23.35 -2.34
N GLN A 75 -11.62 -23.52 -3.64
CA GLN A 75 -10.27 -23.66 -4.19
C GLN A 75 -9.43 -22.39 -4.02
N GLY A 76 -10.06 -21.22 -4.16
CA GLY A 76 -9.41 -19.94 -3.89
C GLY A 76 -8.93 -19.81 -2.46
N MET A 77 -9.76 -20.18 -1.48
CA MET A 77 -9.38 -20.15 -0.06
C MET A 77 -8.21 -21.07 0.25
N LEU A 78 -8.23 -22.31 -0.25
CA LEU A 78 -7.16 -23.28 0.01
C LEU A 78 -5.82 -22.87 -0.62
N LYS A 79 -5.88 -22.16 -1.76
CA LYS A 79 -4.70 -21.59 -2.41
C LYS A 79 -4.15 -20.38 -1.64
N THR A 80 -5.01 -19.44 -1.29
CA THR A 80 -4.60 -18.14 -0.71
C THR A 80 -4.29 -18.24 0.79
N PHE A 81 -5.06 -19.00 1.56
CA PHE A 81 -4.97 -19.11 3.01
C PHE A 81 -4.41 -20.46 3.45
N LYS A 82 -3.42 -20.96 2.71
CA LYS A 82 -2.79 -22.27 2.95
C LYS A 82 -2.33 -22.39 4.41
N GLY A 83 -2.76 -23.46 5.07
CA GLY A 83 -2.45 -23.74 6.48
C GLY A 83 -3.25 -22.94 7.49
N ARG A 84 -4.09 -21.97 7.05
CA ARG A 84 -4.99 -21.21 7.93
C ARG A 84 -6.45 -21.65 7.80
N ILE A 85 -6.86 -22.12 6.64
CA ILE A 85 -8.21 -22.65 6.37
C ILE A 85 -8.08 -24.09 5.86
N SER A 86 -8.76 -25.04 6.53
CA SER A 86 -8.81 -26.44 6.08
C SER A 86 -9.84 -26.65 4.97
N PRO A 87 -9.73 -27.73 4.17
CA PRO A 87 -10.74 -28.07 3.15
C PRO A 87 -12.15 -28.21 3.70
N GLU A 88 -12.31 -28.77 4.90
CA GLU A 88 -13.60 -28.96 5.57
C GLU A 88 -14.20 -27.61 5.94
N LEU A 89 -13.39 -26.74 6.57
CA LEU A 89 -13.81 -25.41 6.95
C LEU A 89 -14.13 -24.55 5.72
N ALA A 90 -13.31 -24.62 4.66
CA ALA A 90 -13.53 -23.86 3.42
C ALA A 90 -14.90 -24.17 2.79
N LYS A 91 -15.36 -25.43 2.83
CA LYS A 91 -16.70 -25.81 2.34
C LYS A 91 -17.83 -25.22 3.20
N GLN A 92 -17.60 -24.99 4.48
CA GLN A 92 -18.59 -24.43 5.40
C GLN A 92 -18.73 -22.92 5.25
N ILE A 93 -17.61 -22.22 5.01
CA ILE A 93 -17.56 -20.74 5.06
C ILE A 93 -17.55 -20.08 3.67
N VAL A 94 -17.60 -20.85 2.59
CA VAL A 94 -17.70 -20.30 1.22
C VAL A 94 -18.96 -19.44 1.10
N GLY A 95 -18.82 -18.24 0.52
CA GLY A 95 -19.92 -17.25 0.48
C GLY A 95 -20.14 -16.47 1.79
N HIS A 96 -19.35 -16.73 2.84
CA HIS A 96 -19.41 -16.03 4.12
C HIS A 96 -18.11 -15.22 4.37
N PRO A 97 -17.91 -14.07 3.70
CA PRO A 97 -16.64 -13.34 3.70
C PRO A 97 -16.16 -12.91 5.09
N GLN A 98 -17.08 -12.58 6.01
CA GLN A 98 -16.73 -12.30 7.40
C GLN A 98 -16.13 -13.52 8.12
N GLN A 99 -16.68 -14.71 7.91
CA GLN A 99 -16.11 -15.94 8.48
C GLN A 99 -14.76 -16.25 7.82
N ILE A 100 -14.64 -16.06 6.50
CA ILE A 100 -13.36 -16.20 5.79
C ILE A 100 -12.30 -15.31 6.43
N ALA A 101 -12.58 -14.02 6.66
CA ALA A 101 -11.64 -13.10 7.30
C ALA A 101 -11.24 -13.55 8.70
N ASN A 102 -12.26 -13.86 9.52
CA ASN A 102 -12.08 -14.22 10.91
C ASN A 102 -11.20 -15.45 11.07
N HIS A 103 -11.35 -16.45 10.20
CA HIS A 103 -10.50 -17.64 10.21
C HIS A 103 -9.14 -17.39 9.55
N ALA A 104 -9.09 -16.70 8.40
CA ALA A 104 -7.85 -16.41 7.68
C ALA A 104 -6.85 -15.56 8.47
N TYR A 105 -7.34 -14.70 9.36
CA TYR A 105 -6.54 -13.74 10.10
C TYR A 105 -6.57 -13.91 11.63
N ALA A 106 -7.05 -15.07 12.12
CA ALA A 106 -7.07 -15.38 13.55
C ALA A 106 -5.65 -15.44 14.15
N ASN A 107 -5.48 -14.87 15.35
CA ASN A 107 -4.25 -14.92 16.15
C ASN A 107 -3.00 -14.36 15.44
N MET A 108 -3.18 -13.40 14.53
CA MET A 108 -2.08 -12.78 13.81
C MET A 108 -2.10 -11.27 13.95
N ILE A 109 -0.92 -10.64 14.03
CA ILE A 109 -0.78 -9.17 13.94
C ILE A 109 -1.71 -8.48 14.96
N GLY A 110 -1.77 -9.01 16.18
CA GLY A 110 -2.61 -8.52 17.26
C GLY A 110 -4.09 -8.90 17.20
N ASN A 111 -4.58 -9.58 16.15
CA ASN A 111 -5.94 -10.12 16.13
C ASN A 111 -6.12 -11.21 17.18
N GLY A 112 -7.30 -11.28 17.79
CA GLY A 112 -7.76 -12.40 18.57
C GLY A 112 -8.09 -13.64 17.72
N ASN A 113 -8.66 -14.66 18.36
CA ASN A 113 -9.14 -15.86 17.68
C ASN A 113 -10.29 -15.53 16.70
N ALA A 114 -10.70 -16.51 15.88
CA ALA A 114 -11.76 -16.30 14.88
C ALA A 114 -13.09 -15.79 15.49
N ALA A 115 -13.42 -16.20 16.72
CA ALA A 115 -14.64 -15.77 17.40
C ALA A 115 -14.64 -14.28 17.81
N SER A 116 -13.47 -13.65 17.90
CA SER A 116 -13.36 -12.22 18.24
C SER A 116 -13.95 -11.28 17.18
N GLY A 117 -14.07 -11.73 15.93
CA GLY A 117 -14.46 -10.86 14.81
C GLY A 117 -13.34 -9.97 14.27
N ASP A 118 -12.13 -10.07 14.83
CA ASP A 118 -11.00 -9.21 14.47
C ASP A 118 -10.55 -9.37 13.02
N GLY A 119 -10.60 -10.59 12.49
CA GLY A 119 -10.16 -10.83 11.11
C GLY A 119 -10.99 -10.01 10.11
N TRP A 120 -12.30 -9.91 10.32
CA TRP A 120 -13.16 -9.04 9.51
C TRP A 120 -12.99 -7.57 9.85
N ARG A 121 -12.94 -7.22 11.14
CA ARG A 121 -12.83 -5.83 11.58
C ARG A 121 -11.55 -5.17 11.05
N PHE A 122 -10.42 -5.88 11.13
CA PHE A 122 -9.09 -5.41 10.74
C PHE A 122 -8.57 -6.06 9.46
N ARG A 123 -9.48 -6.39 8.53
CA ARG A 123 -9.15 -6.83 7.17
C ARG A 123 -8.39 -5.76 6.38
N GLY A 124 -7.73 -6.15 5.31
CA GLY A 124 -7.00 -5.33 4.35
C GLY A 124 -7.77 -4.08 3.92
N ARG A 125 -7.21 -2.89 4.22
CA ARG A 125 -7.73 -1.60 3.74
C ARG A 125 -6.61 -0.63 3.36
N GLY A 126 -6.99 0.39 2.59
CA GLY A 126 -6.14 1.53 2.25
C GLY A 126 -5.22 1.28 1.06
N LEU A 127 -4.38 2.27 0.74
CA LEU A 127 -3.43 2.19 -0.37
C LEU A 127 -2.40 1.07 -0.21
N LEU A 128 -2.07 0.72 1.04
CA LEU A 128 -1.04 -0.25 1.38
C LEU A 128 -1.60 -1.56 1.95
N GLN A 129 -2.92 -1.77 1.87
CA GLN A 129 -3.61 -2.98 2.33
C GLN A 129 -3.22 -3.43 3.74
N ILE A 130 -3.24 -2.50 4.71
CA ILE A 130 -2.90 -2.86 6.10
C ILE A 130 -3.90 -3.88 6.65
N THR A 131 -3.39 -4.87 7.37
CA THR A 131 -4.18 -5.96 7.95
C THR A 131 -3.74 -6.21 9.39
N GLY A 132 -4.69 -6.51 10.27
CA GLY A 132 -4.45 -6.89 11.66
C GLY A 132 -4.51 -5.73 12.66
N ARG A 133 -5.14 -5.98 13.81
CA ARG A 133 -5.41 -5.02 14.88
C ARG A 133 -4.20 -4.19 15.28
N ALA A 134 -3.02 -4.81 15.39
CA ALA A 134 -1.80 -4.11 15.78
C ALA A 134 -1.41 -3.03 14.76
N ASN A 135 -1.59 -3.28 13.47
CA ASN A 135 -1.29 -2.28 12.43
C ASN A 135 -2.28 -1.12 12.47
N TYR A 136 -3.57 -1.41 12.64
CA TYR A 136 -4.59 -0.36 12.82
C TYR A 136 -4.33 0.48 14.07
N ARG A 137 -3.88 -0.15 15.17
CA ARG A 137 -3.44 0.55 16.39
C ARG A 137 -2.24 1.46 16.14
N THR A 138 -1.24 1.00 15.38
CA THR A 138 -0.06 1.81 15.04
C THR A 138 -0.43 3.13 14.36
N PHE A 139 -1.49 3.14 13.54
CA PHE A 139 -2.00 4.36 12.89
C PHE A 139 -3.09 5.08 13.70
N GLY A 140 -3.40 4.63 14.92
CA GLY A 140 -4.39 5.28 15.78
C GLY A 140 -5.84 5.12 15.31
N ILE A 141 -6.13 4.09 14.52
CA ILE A 141 -7.45 3.87 13.90
C ILE A 141 -8.08 2.51 14.29
N GLU A 142 -7.67 1.92 15.41
CA GLU A 142 -8.24 0.65 15.91
C GLU A 142 -9.76 0.75 16.17
N ASP A 143 -10.20 1.88 16.70
CA ASP A 143 -11.61 2.13 17.03
C ASP A 143 -12.44 2.50 15.80
N THR A 144 -11.79 3.01 14.73
CA THR A 144 -12.43 3.47 13.49
C THR A 144 -11.69 2.94 12.25
N PRO A 145 -11.63 1.61 12.03
CA PRO A 145 -10.79 1.01 11.00
C PRO A 145 -11.16 1.42 9.57
N ASP A 146 -12.43 1.74 9.32
CA ASP A 146 -12.88 2.13 7.97
C ASP A 146 -12.30 3.47 7.52
N VAL A 147 -11.76 4.29 8.44
CA VAL A 147 -11.02 5.51 8.12
C VAL A 147 -9.76 5.21 7.28
N ALA A 148 -9.24 3.98 7.27
CA ALA A 148 -8.18 3.59 6.33
C ALA A 148 -8.56 3.73 4.83
N LEU A 149 -9.85 3.84 4.52
CA LEU A 149 -10.37 4.09 3.16
C LEU A 149 -10.46 5.58 2.83
N ASP A 150 -10.37 6.46 3.82
CA ASP A 150 -10.27 7.90 3.61
C ASP A 150 -8.91 8.25 2.97
N LEU A 151 -8.94 9.15 1.99
CA LEU A 151 -7.74 9.51 1.23
C LEU A 151 -6.68 10.17 2.10
N LYS A 152 -7.08 11.04 3.04
CA LYS A 152 -6.14 11.74 3.94
C LYS A 152 -5.48 10.75 4.89
N MET A 153 -6.22 9.81 5.44
CA MET A 153 -5.64 8.75 6.26
C MET A 153 -4.72 7.84 5.43
N ALA A 154 -5.11 7.48 4.20
CA ALA A 154 -4.27 6.67 3.33
C ALA A 154 -2.94 7.37 2.98
N MET A 155 -2.95 8.69 2.76
CA MET A 155 -1.72 9.48 2.61
C MET A 155 -0.90 9.50 3.89
N THR A 156 -1.53 9.71 5.05
CA THR A 156 -0.85 9.64 6.35
C THR A 156 -0.13 8.31 6.52
N MET A 157 -0.80 7.21 6.19
CA MET A 157 -0.22 5.87 6.27
C MET A 157 0.94 5.69 5.29
N LEU A 158 0.80 6.13 4.05
CA LEU A 158 1.86 6.04 3.03
C LEU A 158 3.11 6.83 3.46
N PHE A 159 2.94 8.11 3.76
CA PHE A 159 4.05 9.01 4.05
C PHE A 159 4.67 8.69 5.40
N LYS A 160 3.89 8.74 6.49
CA LYS A 160 4.37 8.51 7.85
C LYS A 160 4.88 7.07 8.01
N GLY A 161 4.17 6.11 7.43
CA GLY A 161 4.57 4.70 7.54
C GLY A 161 5.93 4.42 6.92
N MET A 162 6.24 5.04 5.78
CA MET A 162 7.53 4.82 5.08
C MET A 162 8.66 5.72 5.60
N THR A 163 8.38 6.89 6.16
CA THR A 163 9.40 7.77 6.75
C THR A 163 9.73 7.41 8.19
N GLU A 164 8.76 6.92 8.97
CA GLU A 164 8.94 6.55 10.38
C GLU A 164 9.10 5.04 10.60
N GLY A 165 8.90 4.24 9.56
CA GLY A 165 9.09 2.79 9.60
C GLY A 165 8.00 2.05 10.35
N LEU A 166 6.76 2.51 10.24
CA LEU A 166 5.62 1.98 11.00
C LEU A 166 5.13 0.60 10.52
N PHE A 167 5.63 0.10 9.39
CA PHE A 167 5.29 -1.22 8.86
C PHE A 167 6.26 -2.31 9.34
N THR A 168 7.54 -2.16 9.05
CA THR A 168 8.58 -3.19 9.33
C THR A 168 9.74 -2.67 10.19
N GLY A 169 9.67 -1.42 10.64
CA GLY A 169 10.78 -0.71 11.29
C GLY A 169 11.82 -0.15 10.31
N LYS A 170 11.68 -0.38 9.00
CA LYS A 170 12.60 0.16 7.98
C LYS A 170 12.05 1.47 7.40
N LYS A 171 12.95 2.42 7.13
CA LYS A 171 12.64 3.80 6.72
C LYS A 171 13.28 4.14 5.38
N LEU A 172 12.73 5.13 4.68
CA LEU A 172 13.25 5.59 3.39
C LEU A 172 14.70 6.10 3.45
N ASP A 173 15.09 6.84 4.49
CA ASP A 173 16.44 7.41 4.65
C ASP A 173 17.55 6.34 4.69
N ARG A 174 17.23 5.13 5.14
CA ARG A 174 18.13 3.98 5.12
C ARG A 174 18.50 3.54 3.69
N TYR A 175 17.60 3.74 2.73
CA TYR A 175 17.78 3.25 1.35
C TYR A 175 18.06 4.37 0.35
N PHE A 176 17.69 5.60 0.67
CA PHE A 176 17.89 6.77 -0.19
C PHE A 176 18.43 7.92 0.65
N ASN A 177 19.71 8.22 0.46
CA ASN A 177 20.43 9.34 1.07
C ASN A 177 21.65 9.71 0.21
N ALA A 178 22.45 10.67 0.64
CA ALA A 178 23.62 11.15 -0.11
C ALA A 178 24.64 10.05 -0.49
N LYS A 179 24.67 8.93 0.22
CA LYS A 179 25.61 7.81 0.00
C LYS A 179 24.92 6.51 -0.42
N THR A 180 23.60 6.46 -0.45
CA THR A 180 22.86 5.21 -0.64
C THR A 180 21.73 5.41 -1.65
N GLU A 181 21.69 4.49 -2.61
CA GLU A 181 20.61 4.36 -3.57
C GLU A 181 20.26 2.88 -3.73
N ALA A 182 19.27 2.41 -2.96
CA ALA A 182 18.96 0.98 -2.85
C ALA A 182 17.50 0.69 -3.23
N TRP A 183 17.16 0.89 -4.51
CA TRP A 183 15.79 0.74 -5.03
C TRP A 183 15.11 -0.59 -4.71
N SER A 184 15.75 -1.72 -5.01
CA SER A 184 15.17 -3.05 -4.71
C SER A 184 15.15 -3.31 -3.20
N GLY A 185 16.18 -2.86 -2.47
CA GLY A 185 16.30 -3.04 -1.02
C GLY A 185 15.23 -2.29 -0.22
N ALA A 186 14.77 -1.14 -0.73
CA ALA A 186 13.72 -0.34 -0.12
C ALA A 186 12.38 -1.08 0.01
N ARG A 187 12.20 -2.21 -0.70
CA ARG A 187 10.96 -3.02 -0.60
C ARG A 187 10.77 -3.57 0.81
N ALA A 188 11.86 -3.71 1.58
CA ALA A 188 11.84 -4.08 2.97
C ALA A 188 11.09 -3.11 3.89
N ILE A 189 10.77 -1.89 3.45
CA ILE A 189 9.88 -0.96 4.16
C ILE A 189 8.47 -1.53 4.27
N ILE A 190 7.98 -2.22 3.24
CA ILE A 190 6.60 -2.73 3.17
C ILE A 190 6.58 -4.25 3.32
N ASN A 191 7.28 -4.96 2.43
CA ASN A 191 7.29 -6.43 2.40
C ASN A 191 8.59 -6.93 1.72
N PRO A 192 9.65 -7.25 2.48
CA PRO A 192 11.00 -7.49 1.96
C PRO A 192 11.12 -8.50 0.81
N THR A 193 10.24 -9.49 0.73
CA THR A 193 10.35 -10.60 -0.22
C THR A 193 9.49 -10.42 -1.47
N ASP A 194 8.52 -9.51 -1.45
CA ASP A 194 7.51 -9.44 -2.51
C ASP A 194 7.93 -8.50 -3.64
N LYS A 195 8.32 -9.11 -4.77
CA LYS A 195 8.60 -8.46 -6.07
C LYS A 195 9.46 -7.18 -5.99
N PRO A 196 10.61 -7.20 -5.30
CA PRO A 196 11.41 -5.99 -5.05
C PRO A 196 11.84 -5.27 -6.34
N ASP A 197 12.25 -6.01 -7.37
CA ASP A 197 12.74 -5.41 -8.62
C ASP A 197 11.62 -4.79 -9.47
N ILE A 198 10.39 -5.31 -9.37
CA ILE A 198 9.24 -4.72 -10.07
C ILE A 198 8.92 -3.35 -9.47
N VAL A 199 8.84 -3.26 -8.13
CA VAL A 199 8.61 -1.98 -7.43
C VAL A 199 9.76 -1.01 -7.69
N ALA A 200 11.01 -1.49 -7.69
CA ALA A 200 12.18 -0.68 -8.02
C ALA A 200 12.11 -0.09 -9.43
N ASN A 201 11.69 -0.87 -10.43
CA ASN A 201 11.55 -0.38 -11.80
C ASN A 201 10.45 0.67 -11.93
N HIS A 202 9.31 0.48 -11.25
CA HIS A 202 8.27 1.51 -11.17
C HIS A 202 8.78 2.79 -10.49
N ALA A 203 9.55 2.66 -9.41
CA ALA A 203 10.13 3.80 -8.70
C ALA A 203 11.10 4.59 -9.57
N LYS A 204 11.96 3.92 -10.33
CA LYS A 204 12.85 4.59 -11.28
C LYS A 204 12.08 5.31 -12.39
N ALA A 205 10.97 4.73 -12.87
CA ALA A 205 10.11 5.39 -13.85
C ALA A 205 9.46 6.65 -13.28
N TYR A 206 8.96 6.61 -12.04
CA TYR A 206 8.48 7.81 -11.36
C TYR A 206 9.57 8.83 -11.14
N TYR A 207 10.77 8.41 -10.71
CA TYR A 207 11.90 9.31 -10.48
C TYR A 207 12.30 10.04 -11.75
N ALA A 208 12.35 9.36 -12.90
CA ALA A 208 12.60 9.99 -14.19
C ALA A 208 11.50 10.98 -14.62
N ALA A 209 10.28 10.87 -14.07
CA ALA A 209 9.17 11.78 -14.32
C ALA A 209 9.15 12.97 -13.34
N LEU A 210 9.98 12.99 -12.30
CA LEU A 210 10.09 14.13 -11.38
C LEU A 210 11.01 15.19 -12.00
N SER A 211 10.43 16.36 -12.28
CA SER A 211 11.15 17.54 -12.75
C SER A 211 10.59 18.79 -12.10
N TYR A 212 11.47 19.72 -11.73
CA TYR A 212 11.13 20.98 -11.07
C TYR A 212 11.47 22.13 -12.00
N THR A 213 10.45 22.72 -12.65
CA THR A 213 10.66 23.76 -13.68
C THR A 213 9.43 24.66 -13.91
N VAL A 214 8.48 24.73 -12.97
CA VAL A 214 7.33 25.65 -13.10
C VAL A 214 7.75 27.10 -12.86
#